data_AF-A0A3R6FIV2-F1
#
_entry.id   AF-A0A3R6FIV2-F1
#
_cell.length_a   1.000
_cell.length_b   1.000
_cell.length_c   1.000
_cell.angle_alpha   90.00
_cell.angle_beta   90.00
_cell.angle_gamma   90.00
#
_symmetry.space_group_name_H-M   'P 1'
#
loop_
_entity.id
_entity.type
_entity.pdbx_description
1 polymer ?
#
loop_
_entity_poly.entity_id
_entity_poly.type
_entity_poly.pdbx_seq_one_letter_code
_entity_poly.pdbx_strand_id
1 'polypeptide(L)'
;MRNYTYNWGNLLFFRWFVASWLLHGIHVLDRTEKWLYVLCESLLLLVVFCAMFALGCHQWWAYLLAFVVLHTITWLTDSHWLVGFREVDKTFSSKGIVATLEYIERVSDVFAKCDNIEAVLVYGSMSRRMFHNRSDLDIRIWQSHFSLKTFFLVQKYRFIGIWKYRIPLDLKLVDSMEYLKQEMRPDEKAIVGYSKGGKSVYNAGYCLTEIKAKPSDFLRENNPDWIAKNAK
;
A
#
# COMPACT_ATOMS: atom_id res chain seq x y z
N MET A 1 -7.48 -13.22 -5.23
CA MET A 1 -7.26 -13.33 -6.69
C MET A 1 -8.41 -12.65 -7.39
N ARG A 2 -8.18 -11.42 -7.88
CA ARG A 2 -8.99 -10.89 -8.98
C ARG A 2 -8.76 -11.85 -10.15
N ASN A 3 -9.81 -12.55 -10.56
CA ASN A 3 -9.76 -13.46 -11.70
C ASN A 3 -9.56 -12.62 -12.97
N TYR A 4 -8.31 -12.38 -13.34
CA TYR A 4 -7.99 -11.94 -14.69
C TYR A 4 -8.11 -13.18 -15.59
N THR A 5 -9.31 -13.45 -16.06
CA THR A 5 -9.66 -14.55 -16.98
C THR A 5 -9.09 -14.38 -18.40
N TYR A 6 -8.26 -13.36 -18.64
CA TYR A 6 -7.67 -13.09 -19.94
C TYR A 6 -6.15 -13.26 -19.87
N ASN A 7 -5.62 -14.03 -20.83
CA ASN A 7 -4.19 -14.25 -21.01
C ASN A 7 -3.62 -13.09 -21.85
N TRP A 8 -3.12 -12.04 -21.19
CA TRP A 8 -2.81 -10.75 -21.83
C TRP A 8 -1.42 -10.65 -22.52
N GLY A 9 -0.62 -11.72 -22.52
CA GLY A 9 0.66 -11.77 -23.25
C GLY A 9 1.62 -10.60 -22.98
N ASN A 10 2.37 -10.19 -24.02
CA ASN A 10 3.43 -9.15 -23.94
C ASN A 10 2.92 -7.71 -23.76
N LEU A 11 1.60 -7.46 -23.90
CA LEU A 11 1.01 -6.12 -23.78
C LEU A 11 0.48 -5.81 -22.36
N LEU A 12 0.55 -6.79 -21.46
CA LEU A 12 0.15 -6.63 -20.05
C LEU A 12 0.87 -5.43 -19.42
N PHE A 13 2.17 -5.28 -19.67
CA PHE A 13 2.97 -4.18 -19.13
C PHE A 13 2.44 -2.82 -19.55
N PHE A 14 2.29 -2.58 -20.86
CA PHE A 14 1.84 -1.28 -21.37
C PHE A 14 0.44 -0.92 -20.88
N ARG A 15 -0.52 -1.85 -20.96
CA ARG A 15 -1.89 -1.56 -20.55
C ARG A 15 -1.99 -1.33 -19.05
N TRP A 16 -1.28 -2.13 -18.26
CA TRP A 16 -1.29 -1.99 -16.81
C TRP A 16 -0.56 -0.72 -16.37
N PHE A 17 0.56 -0.38 -16.99
CA PHE A 17 1.30 0.84 -16.71
C PHE A 17 0.46 2.07 -17.02
N VAL A 18 -0.18 2.14 -18.19
CA VAL A 18 -1.07 3.25 -18.56
C VAL A 18 -2.27 3.32 -17.61
N ALA A 19 -2.91 2.19 -17.30
CA ALA A 19 -4.05 2.19 -16.37
C ALA A 19 -3.63 2.57 -14.93
N SER A 20 -2.45 2.12 -14.49
CA SER A 20 -1.89 2.47 -13.19
C SER A 20 -1.55 3.96 -13.12
N TRP A 21 -0.90 4.49 -14.16
CA TRP A 21 -0.53 5.90 -14.26
C TRP A 21 -1.76 6.80 -14.36
N LEU A 22 -2.82 6.41 -15.08
CA LEU A 22 -4.04 7.22 -15.17
C LEU A 22 -4.90 7.17 -13.90
N LEU A 23 -4.95 6.02 -13.22
CA LEU A 23 -5.92 5.79 -12.14
C LEU A 23 -5.32 5.86 -10.72
N HIS A 24 -3.99 5.77 -10.56
CA HIS A 24 -3.28 5.77 -9.26
C HIS A 24 -3.87 4.81 -8.20
N GLY A 25 -4.54 3.74 -8.64
CA GLY A 25 -5.29 2.89 -7.72
C GLY A 25 -6.43 3.59 -6.97
N ILE A 26 -6.81 4.83 -7.32
CA ILE A 26 -7.85 5.63 -6.63
C ILE A 26 -9.17 4.86 -6.54
N HIS A 27 -9.51 4.08 -7.57
CA HIS A 27 -10.71 3.25 -7.61
C HIS A 27 -10.81 2.22 -6.47
N VAL A 28 -9.69 1.80 -5.88
CA VAL A 28 -9.67 0.84 -4.76
C VAL A 28 -9.49 1.49 -3.39
N LEU A 29 -9.36 2.81 -3.29
CA LEU A 29 -9.29 3.52 -2.02
C LEU A 29 -10.69 3.69 -1.41
N ASP A 30 -10.77 3.69 -0.07
CA ASP A 30 -11.98 4.05 0.65
C ASP A 30 -12.27 5.55 0.49
N ARG A 31 -13.49 5.97 0.84
CA ARG A 31 -14.05 7.28 0.51
C ARG A 31 -13.16 8.44 0.97
N THR A 32 -12.77 8.48 2.24
CA THR A 32 -12.00 9.62 2.78
C THR A 32 -10.64 9.71 2.14
N GLU A 33 -9.92 8.59 2.03
CA GLU A 33 -8.59 8.58 1.42
C GLU A 33 -8.65 8.99 -0.06
N LYS A 34 -9.62 8.47 -0.80
CA LYS A 34 -9.88 8.80 -2.21
C LYS A 34 -10.04 10.30 -2.41
N TRP A 35 -10.90 10.93 -1.61
CA TRP A 35 -11.14 12.37 -1.69
C TRP A 35 -9.89 13.19 -1.37
N LEU A 36 -9.17 12.82 -0.31
CA LEU A 36 -7.94 13.53 0.09
C LEU A 36 -6.83 13.38 -0.94
N TYR A 37 -6.69 12.20 -1.54
CA TYR A 37 -5.69 11.96 -2.58
C TYR A 37 -5.94 12.88 -3.78
N VAL A 38 -7.16 12.87 -4.32
CA VAL A 38 -7.54 13.72 -5.47
C VAL A 38 -7.41 15.20 -5.11
N LEU A 39 -7.83 15.59 -3.91
CA LEU A 39 -7.73 16.97 -3.45
C LEU A 39 -6.26 17.42 -3.35
N CYS A 40 -5.39 16.62 -2.71
CA CYS A 40 -3.98 16.95 -2.56
C CYS A 40 -3.26 17.06 -3.91
N GLU A 41 -3.52 16.14 -4.83
CA GLU A 41 -2.95 16.19 -6.18
C GLU A 41 -3.44 17.41 -6.96
N SER A 42 -4.74 17.71 -6.90
CA SER A 42 -5.32 18.89 -7.55
C SER A 42 -4.79 20.20 -6.96
N LEU A 43 -4.63 20.28 -5.64
CA LEU A 43 -4.06 21.45 -4.97
C LEU A 43 -2.59 21.65 -5.34
N LEU A 44 -1.80 20.57 -5.41
CA LEU A 44 -0.41 20.64 -5.84
C LEU A 44 -0.29 21.18 -7.28
N LEU A 45 -1.11 20.65 -8.19
CA LEU A 45 -1.18 21.13 -9.57
C LEU A 45 -1.57 22.61 -9.63
N LEU A 46 -2.60 23.01 -8.89
CA LEU A 46 -3.07 24.39 -8.84
C LEU A 46 -1.97 25.35 -8.36
N VAL A 47 -1.25 25.00 -7.28
CA VAL A 47 -0.16 25.84 -6.75
C VAL A 47 0.95 26.01 -7.79
N VAL A 48 1.37 24.93 -8.47
CA VAL A 48 2.41 25.01 -9.50
C VAL A 48 1.93 25.83 -10.70
N PHE A 49 0.68 25.66 -11.12
CA PHE A 49 0.10 26.42 -12.22
C PHE A 49 0.01 27.91 -11.89
N CYS A 50 -0.44 28.26 -10.70
CA CYS A 50 -0.46 29.65 -10.23
C CYS A 50 0.95 30.25 -10.19
N ALA A 51 1.95 29.50 -9.71
CA ALA A 51 3.33 29.96 -9.69
C ALA A 51 3.89 30.18 -11.10
N MET A 52 3.65 29.25 -12.03
CA MET A 52 4.04 29.40 -13.44
C MET A 52 3.39 30.63 -14.08
N PHE A 53 2.10 30.84 -13.83
CA PHE A 53 1.37 31.99 -14.32
C PHE A 53 1.93 33.31 -13.76
N ALA A 54 2.20 33.35 -12.45
CA ALA A 54 2.76 34.52 -11.78
C ALA A 54 4.19 34.86 -12.26
N LEU A 55 4.94 33.85 -12.71
CA LEU A 55 6.28 34.00 -13.30
C LEU A 55 6.23 34.34 -14.81
N GLY A 56 5.06 34.60 -15.39
CA GLY A 56 4.89 35.01 -16.79
C GLY A 56 4.89 33.86 -17.80
N CYS A 57 4.79 32.61 -17.36
CA CYS A 57 4.63 31.47 -18.26
C CYS A 57 3.15 31.35 -18.66
N HIS A 58 2.82 31.70 -19.90
CA HIS A 58 1.43 31.66 -20.40
C HIS A 58 1.21 30.60 -21.50
N GLN A 59 2.26 29.86 -21.85
CA GLN A 59 2.23 28.84 -22.90
C GLN A 59 1.54 27.58 -22.39
N TRP A 60 0.39 27.21 -22.97
CA TRP A 60 -0.41 26.05 -22.53
C TRP A 60 0.37 24.73 -22.48
N TRP A 61 1.32 24.51 -23.40
CA TRP A 61 2.11 23.27 -23.46
C TRP A 61 3.04 23.12 -22.25
N ALA A 62 3.48 24.23 -21.64
CA ALA A 62 4.29 24.19 -20.42
C ALA A 62 3.46 23.68 -19.24
N TYR A 63 2.19 24.08 -19.14
CA TYR A 63 1.25 23.57 -18.14
C TYR A 63 0.94 22.09 -18.35
N LEU A 64 0.79 21.65 -19.61
CA LEU A 64 0.62 20.23 -19.93
C LEU A 64 1.85 19.42 -19.50
N LEU A 65 3.06 19.91 -19.79
CA LEU A 65 4.29 19.26 -19.36
C LEU A 65 4.39 19.21 -17.83
N ALA A 66 4.07 20.29 -17.14
CA ALA A 66 4.05 20.35 -15.68
C ALA A 66 3.03 19.35 -15.10
N PHE A 67 1.83 19.24 -15.69
CA PHE A 67 0.85 18.22 -15.33
C PHE A 67 1.43 16.81 -15.45
N VAL A 68 1.99 16.46 -16.61
CA VAL A 68 2.56 15.12 -16.84
C VAL A 68 3.68 14.82 -15.84
N VAL A 69 4.57 15.77 -15.58
CA VAL A 69 5.68 15.60 -14.62
C VAL A 69 5.16 15.42 -13.20
N LEU A 70 4.26 16.31 -12.73
CA LEU A 70 3.73 16.25 -11.37
C LEU A 70 2.91 14.98 -11.14
N HIS A 71 2.04 14.63 -12.09
CA HIS A 71 1.24 13.41 -12.03
C HIS A 71 2.13 12.15 -12.02
N THR A 72 3.22 12.15 -12.78
CA THR A 72 4.19 11.04 -12.75
C THR A 72 4.94 10.97 -11.41
N ILE A 73 5.28 12.10 -10.80
CA ILE A 73 5.94 12.12 -9.48
C ILE A 73 4.97 11.59 -8.41
N THR A 74 3.73 12.08 -8.37
CA THR A 74 2.70 11.60 -7.42
C THR A 74 2.42 10.11 -7.62
N TRP A 75 2.35 9.65 -8.88
CA TRP A 75 2.23 8.23 -9.22
C TRP A 75 3.36 7.38 -8.65
N LEU A 76 4.62 7.80 -8.84
CA LEU A 76 5.81 7.07 -8.37
C LEU A 76 5.90 7.03 -6.84
N THR A 77 5.31 8.00 -6.15
CA THR A 77 5.21 7.99 -4.69
C THR A 77 4.11 7.07 -4.16
N ASP A 78 3.13 6.73 -5.00
CA ASP A 78 2.08 5.78 -4.67
C ASP A 78 2.56 4.33 -4.89
N SER A 79 2.08 3.37 -4.09
CA SER A 79 2.63 2.01 -4.10
C SER A 79 2.02 1.10 -5.17
N HIS A 80 0.93 1.52 -5.82
CA HIS A 80 0.21 0.68 -6.77
C HIS A 80 1.06 0.33 -7.99
N TRP A 81 1.95 1.21 -8.46
CA TRP A 81 2.82 0.93 -9.62
C TRP A 81 3.79 -0.24 -9.38
N LEU A 82 4.24 -0.43 -8.14
CA LEU A 82 5.18 -1.50 -7.81
C LEU A 82 4.49 -2.87 -7.81
N VAL A 83 3.20 -2.91 -7.46
CA VAL A 83 2.40 -4.14 -7.43
C VAL A 83 2.33 -4.80 -8.82
N GLY A 84 2.09 -4.04 -9.88
CA GLY A 84 2.10 -4.60 -11.23
C GLY A 84 3.46 -4.62 -11.89
N PHE A 85 4.40 -3.73 -11.52
CA PHE A 85 5.79 -3.86 -11.97
C PHE A 85 6.35 -5.25 -11.62
N ARG A 86 6.07 -5.73 -10.40
CA ARG A 86 6.43 -7.08 -9.95
C ARG A 86 5.86 -8.21 -10.81
N GLU A 87 4.66 -8.05 -11.37
CA GLU A 87 4.06 -9.08 -12.23
C GLU A 87 4.83 -9.22 -13.55
N VAL A 88 5.40 -8.11 -14.03
CA VAL A 88 6.18 -8.06 -15.27
C VAL A 88 7.65 -8.40 -15.03
N ASP A 89 8.26 -7.85 -13.98
CA ASP A 89 9.64 -8.16 -13.59
C ASP A 89 9.68 -9.38 -12.66
N LYS A 90 10.00 -10.54 -13.25
CA LYS A 90 10.16 -11.80 -12.50
C LYS A 90 11.39 -11.82 -11.59
N THR A 91 12.34 -10.90 -11.77
CA THR A 91 13.55 -10.79 -10.95
C THR A 91 13.34 -9.94 -9.70
N PHE A 92 12.25 -9.18 -9.65
CA PHE A 92 11.90 -8.40 -8.48
C PHE A 92 11.73 -9.30 -7.25
N SER A 93 12.37 -8.95 -6.15
CA SER A 93 12.19 -9.60 -4.84
C SER A 93 12.26 -8.56 -3.74
N SER A 94 11.35 -8.65 -2.77
CA SER A 94 11.42 -7.89 -1.53
C SER A 94 12.61 -8.34 -0.68
N LYS A 95 12.88 -7.61 0.40
CA LYS A 95 13.93 -7.94 1.36
C LYS A 95 13.63 -9.16 2.26
N GLY A 96 12.52 -9.86 2.00
CA GLY A 96 12.10 -11.06 2.72
C GLY A 96 11.24 -10.80 3.95
N ILE A 97 10.71 -11.87 4.54
CA ILE A 97 9.67 -11.82 5.59
C ILE A 97 10.10 -11.04 6.83
N VAL A 98 11.36 -11.14 7.25
CA VAL A 98 11.85 -10.44 8.45
C VAL A 98 11.78 -8.93 8.28
N ALA A 99 12.25 -8.41 7.14
CA ALA A 99 12.15 -6.99 6.81
C ALA A 99 10.69 -6.54 6.63
N THR A 100 9.83 -7.42 6.11
CA THR A 100 8.39 -7.16 6.02
C THR A 100 7.75 -7.05 7.42
N LEU A 101 8.09 -7.92 8.35
CA LEU A 101 7.59 -7.88 9.73
C LEU A 101 8.10 -6.64 10.48
N GLU A 102 9.37 -6.25 10.30
CA GLU A 102 9.90 -4.99 10.85
C GLU A 102 9.13 -3.77 10.32
N TYR A 103 8.79 -3.78 9.03
CA TYR A 103 7.97 -2.73 8.44
C TYR A 103 6.55 -2.69 9.04
N ILE A 104 5.88 -3.85 9.15
CA ILE A 104 4.54 -3.95 9.74
C ILE A 104 4.55 -3.47 11.19
N GLU A 105 5.55 -3.86 11.98
CA GLU A 105 5.71 -3.42 13.37
C GLU A 105 5.87 -1.90 13.43
N ARG A 106 6.77 -1.32 12.63
CA ARG A 106 6.96 0.13 12.60
C ARG A 106 5.68 0.87 12.20
N VAL A 107 4.94 0.38 11.21
CA VAL A 107 3.64 0.94 10.82
C VAL A 107 2.68 0.85 12.02
N SER A 108 2.55 -0.33 12.62
CA SER A 108 1.65 -0.56 13.76
C SER A 108 1.95 0.38 14.92
N ASP A 109 3.22 0.52 15.32
CA ASP A 109 3.67 1.39 16.41
C ASP A 109 3.39 2.87 16.16
N VAL A 110 3.52 3.32 14.91
CA VAL A 110 3.32 4.73 14.56
C VAL A 110 1.85 5.07 14.53
N PHE A 111 1.03 4.22 13.92
CA PHE A 111 -0.41 4.45 13.84
C PHE A 111 -1.11 4.19 15.18
N ALA A 112 -0.57 3.32 16.05
CA ALA A 112 -1.05 3.14 17.43
C ALA A 112 -0.98 4.41 18.29
N LYS A 113 -0.07 5.34 17.95
CA LYS A 113 0.08 6.64 18.63
C LYS A 113 -0.88 7.71 18.11
N CYS A 114 -1.65 7.41 17.06
CA CYS A 114 -2.65 8.31 16.52
C CYS A 114 -3.98 8.05 17.25
N ASP A 115 -4.58 9.12 17.77
CA ASP A 115 -5.82 9.10 18.54
C ASP A 115 -7.03 8.60 17.72
N ASN A 116 -7.02 8.91 16.42
CA ASN A 116 -8.09 8.58 15.48
C ASN A 116 -8.00 7.15 14.90
N ILE A 117 -6.98 6.36 15.26
CA ILE A 117 -6.80 5.00 14.74
C ILE A 117 -7.39 3.97 15.70
N GLU A 118 -8.19 3.08 15.14
CA GLU A 118 -8.85 1.99 15.87
C GLU A 118 -8.10 0.67 15.73
N ALA A 119 -7.55 0.37 14.55
CA ALA A 119 -6.77 -0.84 14.34
C ALA A 119 -5.79 -0.73 13.17
N VAL A 120 -4.74 -1.56 13.21
CA VAL A 120 -3.82 -1.83 12.11
C VAL A 120 -3.88 -3.33 11.80
N LEU A 121 -4.31 -3.66 10.59
CA LEU A 121 -4.63 -5.02 10.18
C LEU A 121 -3.84 -5.39 8.93
N VAL A 122 -3.29 -6.60 8.89
CA VAL A 122 -2.58 -7.12 7.72
C VAL A 122 -3.33 -8.32 7.14
N TYR A 123 -3.53 -8.31 5.83
CA TYR A 123 -4.31 -9.30 5.08
C TYR A 123 -3.47 -9.92 3.94
N GLY A 124 -4.13 -10.62 3.02
CA GLY A 124 -3.50 -11.13 1.80
C GLY A 124 -2.74 -12.44 1.96
N SER A 125 -1.58 -12.53 1.32
CA SER A 125 -0.78 -13.77 1.27
C SER A 125 -0.16 -14.13 2.62
N MET A 126 0.22 -13.13 3.42
CA MET A 126 0.82 -13.34 4.73
C MET A 126 -0.17 -13.94 5.72
N SER A 127 -1.39 -13.40 5.83
CA SER A 127 -2.44 -13.93 6.72
C SER A 127 -2.83 -15.38 6.40
N ARG A 128 -2.65 -15.80 5.14
CA ARG A 128 -2.95 -17.16 4.65
C ARG A 128 -1.77 -18.12 4.70
N ARG A 129 -0.65 -17.73 5.31
CA ARG A 129 0.58 -18.54 5.37
C ARG A 129 1.13 -18.90 3.99
N MET A 130 1.00 -18.00 3.03
CA MET A 130 1.48 -18.18 1.66
C MET A 130 2.46 -17.08 1.25
N PHE A 131 3.21 -16.53 2.21
CA PHE A 131 4.18 -15.48 1.92
C PHE A 131 5.36 -16.02 1.10
N HIS A 132 5.80 -15.23 0.11
CA HIS A 132 7.03 -15.40 -0.63
C HIS A 132 7.65 -14.01 -0.90
N ASN A 133 8.91 -13.92 -1.38
CA ASN A 133 9.58 -12.62 -1.58
C ASN A 133 8.97 -11.73 -2.67
N ARG A 134 8.02 -12.26 -3.43
CA ARG A 134 7.22 -11.51 -4.41
C ARG A 134 5.81 -11.27 -3.90
N SER A 135 5.51 -11.58 -2.65
CA SER A 135 4.21 -11.28 -2.08
C SER A 135 4.00 -9.78 -1.95
N ASP A 136 2.77 -9.38 -2.16
CA ASP A 136 2.26 -8.07 -1.79
C ASP A 136 2.03 -8.04 -0.29
N LEU A 137 2.01 -6.82 0.24
CA LEU A 137 1.66 -6.58 1.62
C LEU A 137 0.40 -5.72 1.67
N ASP A 138 -0.72 -6.35 2.04
CA ASP A 138 -2.01 -5.68 2.21
C ASP A 138 -2.14 -5.23 3.67
N ILE A 139 -2.07 -3.92 3.92
CA ILE A 139 -2.29 -3.32 5.24
C ILE A 139 -3.52 -2.44 5.20
N ARG A 140 -4.36 -2.54 6.23
CA ARG A 140 -5.55 -1.70 6.43
C ARG A 140 -5.44 -0.98 7.75
N ILE A 141 -5.42 0.35 7.68
CA ILE A 141 -5.42 1.25 8.83
C ILE A 141 -6.86 1.70 9.04
N TRP A 142 -7.52 1.17 10.06
CA TRP A 142 -8.89 1.55 10.38
C TRP A 142 -8.90 2.79 11.27
N GLN A 143 -9.55 3.85 10.80
CA GLN A 143 -9.75 5.09 11.56
C GLN A 143 -11.20 5.25 12.03
N SER A 144 -11.39 5.87 13.20
CA SER A 144 -12.73 6.24 13.70
C SER A 144 -13.23 7.58 13.17
N HIS A 145 -12.30 8.49 12.89
CA HIS A 145 -12.60 9.75 12.25
C HIS A 145 -11.43 10.22 11.39
N PHE A 146 -11.73 11.12 10.47
CA PHE A 146 -10.74 11.74 9.59
C PHE A 146 -9.65 12.49 10.38
N SER A 147 -8.42 12.37 9.88
CA SER A 147 -7.27 13.19 10.30
C SER A 147 -6.30 13.39 9.13
N LEU A 148 -6.00 14.65 8.80
CA LEU A 148 -4.99 15.00 7.80
C LEU A 148 -3.61 14.43 8.15
N LYS A 149 -3.25 14.46 9.44
CA LYS A 149 -1.98 13.91 9.93
C LYS A 149 -1.86 12.43 9.57
N THR A 150 -2.92 11.67 9.80
CA THR A 150 -2.97 10.23 9.52
C THR A 150 -2.89 9.96 8.02
N PHE A 151 -3.59 10.75 7.20
CA PHE A 151 -3.46 10.67 5.74
C PHE A 151 -2.02 10.87 5.27
N PHE A 152 -1.33 11.92 5.72
CA PHE A 152 0.08 12.15 5.34
C PHE A 152 1.02 11.07 5.88
N LEU A 153 0.74 10.51 7.06
CA LEU A 153 1.49 9.36 7.57
C LEU A 153 1.32 8.14 6.66
N VAL A 154 0.11 7.86 6.14
CA VAL A 154 -0.11 6.77 5.18
C VAL A 154 0.76 6.98 3.95
N GLN A 155 0.76 8.17 3.35
CA GLN A 155 1.59 8.44 2.17
C GLN A 155 3.09 8.31 2.48
N LYS A 156 3.55 8.83 3.63
CA LYS A 156 4.92 8.67 4.09
C LYS A 156 5.32 7.19 4.22
N TYR A 157 4.48 6.37 4.83
CA TYR A 157 4.78 4.96 5.04
C TYR A 157 4.63 4.11 3.78
N ARG A 158 3.80 4.53 2.80
CA ARG A 158 3.84 3.98 1.44
C ARG A 158 5.19 4.22 0.79
N PHE A 159 5.65 5.47 0.78
CA PHE A 159 6.94 5.84 0.23
C PHE A 159 8.09 5.05 0.89
N ILE A 160 8.10 4.96 2.23
CA ILE A 160 9.11 4.17 2.96
C ILE A 160 9.03 2.68 2.60
N GLY A 161 7.84 2.09 2.49
CA GLY A 161 7.65 0.69 2.12
C GLY A 161 8.24 0.37 0.74
N ILE A 162 7.98 1.23 -0.24
CA ILE A 162 8.51 1.11 -1.61
C ILE A 162 10.03 1.26 -1.61
N TRP A 163 10.53 2.42 -1.17
CA TRP A 163 11.92 2.81 -1.44
C TRP A 163 12.92 2.24 -0.44
N LYS A 164 12.55 2.12 0.84
CA LYS A 164 13.43 1.55 1.88
C LYS A 164 13.30 0.03 1.95
N TYR A 165 12.09 -0.51 1.89
CA TYR A 165 11.85 -1.94 2.11
C TYR A 165 11.66 -2.75 0.82
N ARG A 166 11.44 -2.09 -0.33
CA ARG A 166 11.16 -2.76 -1.62
C ARG A 166 9.97 -3.71 -1.53
N ILE A 167 8.92 -3.29 -0.83
CA ILE A 167 7.70 -4.08 -0.66
C ILE A 167 6.63 -3.56 -1.63
N PRO A 168 6.07 -4.40 -2.52
CA PRO A 168 4.83 -4.10 -3.22
C PRO A 168 3.73 -3.98 -2.18
N LEU A 169 3.28 -2.74 -1.93
CA LEU A 169 2.47 -2.41 -0.77
C LEU A 169 1.08 -1.99 -1.20
N ASP A 170 0.07 -2.49 -0.51
CA ASP A 170 -1.29 -1.98 -0.55
C ASP A 170 -1.69 -1.55 0.87
N LEU A 171 -1.21 -0.37 1.28
CA LEU A 171 -1.48 0.23 2.58
C LEU A 171 -2.62 1.24 2.44
N LYS A 172 -3.81 0.96 2.99
CA LYS A 172 -4.98 1.84 2.86
C LYS A 172 -5.46 2.37 4.19
N LEU A 173 -6.04 3.56 4.14
CA LEU A 173 -6.82 4.14 5.22
C LEU A 173 -8.30 3.79 5.00
N VAL A 174 -8.93 3.27 6.03
CA VAL A 174 -10.29 2.72 5.96
C VAL A 174 -11.19 3.39 6.98
N ASP A 175 -12.37 3.79 6.54
CA ASP A 175 -13.32 4.57 7.32
C ASP A 175 -14.29 3.70 8.13
N SER A 176 -14.49 2.43 7.73
CA SER A 176 -15.45 1.54 8.38
C SER A 176 -15.06 0.06 8.32
N MET A 177 -15.54 -0.71 9.30
CA MET A 177 -15.36 -2.16 9.31
C MET A 177 -16.20 -2.84 8.22
N GLU A 178 -17.29 -2.21 7.81
CA GLU A 178 -18.19 -2.63 6.73
C GLU A 178 -17.46 -2.64 5.39
N TYR A 179 -16.65 -1.61 5.13
CA TYR A 179 -15.77 -1.58 3.96
C TYR A 179 -14.80 -2.78 3.97
N LEU A 180 -14.16 -3.06 5.12
CA LEU A 180 -13.25 -4.22 5.25
C LEU A 180 -13.95 -5.54 4.96
N LYS A 181 -15.19 -5.73 5.45
CA LYS A 181 -15.99 -6.93 5.21
C LYS A 181 -16.31 -7.14 3.73
N GLN A 182 -16.46 -6.06 2.96
CA GLN A 182 -16.75 -6.12 1.53
C GLN A 182 -15.48 -6.33 0.70
N GLU A 183 -14.38 -5.70 1.12
CA GLU A 183 -13.11 -5.73 0.39
C GLU A 183 -12.36 -7.05 0.60
N MET A 184 -12.32 -7.54 1.85
CA MET A 184 -11.48 -8.67 2.26
C MET A 184 -12.15 -10.01 2.05
N ARG A 185 -11.33 -11.03 1.78
CA ARG A 185 -11.83 -12.39 1.58
C ARG A 185 -12.16 -13.06 2.92
N PRO A 186 -13.21 -13.90 2.99
CA PRO A 186 -13.57 -14.60 4.23
C PRO A 186 -12.49 -15.55 4.77
N ASP A 187 -11.63 -16.10 3.90
CA ASP A 187 -10.52 -16.98 4.28
C ASP A 187 -9.29 -16.24 4.81
N GLU A 188 -9.21 -14.92 4.61
CA GLU A 188 -8.06 -14.10 5.03
C GLU A 188 -8.20 -13.68 6.49
N LYS A 189 -7.62 -14.49 7.39
CA LYS A 189 -7.59 -14.22 8.84
C LYS A 189 -6.63 -13.08 9.17
N ALA A 190 -7.18 -11.90 9.48
CA ALA A 190 -6.42 -10.68 9.73
C ALA A 190 -5.32 -10.89 10.78
N ILE A 191 -4.12 -10.43 10.45
CA ILE A 191 -3.04 -10.31 11.43
C ILE A 191 -3.21 -8.95 12.09
N VAL A 192 -3.38 -8.94 13.41
CA VAL A 192 -3.60 -7.73 14.19
C VAL A 192 -2.24 -7.17 14.61
N GLY A 193 -1.85 -6.05 13.99
CA GLY A 193 -0.68 -5.26 14.39
C GLY A 193 -0.96 -4.33 15.56
N TYR A 194 -2.18 -3.78 15.61
CA TYR A 194 -2.67 -2.95 16.70
C TYR A 194 -4.20 -2.99 16.75
N SER A 195 -4.78 -2.95 17.95
CA SER A 195 -6.22 -2.73 18.16
C SER A 195 -6.43 -1.89 19.43
N LYS A 196 -7.11 -0.74 19.29
CA LYS A 196 -7.36 0.20 20.38
C LYS A 196 -8.32 -0.42 21.39
N GLY A 197 -7.87 -0.56 22.63
CA GLY A 197 -8.68 -1.14 23.72
C GLY A 197 -9.09 -2.60 23.49
N GLY A 198 -8.39 -3.33 22.62
CA GLY A 198 -8.74 -4.72 22.31
C GLY A 198 -10.06 -4.88 21.54
N LYS A 199 -10.50 -3.84 20.81
CA LYS A 199 -11.69 -3.91 19.97
C LYS A 199 -11.63 -5.09 19.02
N SER A 200 -12.78 -5.76 18.87
CA SER A 200 -12.95 -6.83 17.88
C SER A 200 -12.81 -6.27 16.48
N VAL A 201 -12.02 -6.94 15.65
CA VAL A 201 -11.74 -6.57 14.26
C VAL A 201 -12.17 -7.70 13.34
N TYR A 202 -12.55 -7.35 12.11
CA TYR A 202 -13.08 -8.33 11.17
C TYR A 202 -12.05 -9.41 10.85
N ASN A 203 -12.48 -10.65 11.05
CA ASN A 203 -11.73 -11.86 10.71
C ASN A 203 -10.38 -11.97 11.42
N ALA A 204 -10.25 -11.45 12.66
CA ALA A 204 -9.03 -11.58 13.46
C ALA A 204 -8.53 -13.04 13.52
N GLY A 205 -7.24 -13.24 13.28
CA GLY A 205 -6.60 -14.55 13.26
C GLY A 205 -5.40 -14.65 14.19
N TYR A 206 -4.40 -13.81 13.92
CA TYR A 206 -3.09 -13.89 14.57
C TYR A 206 -2.69 -12.52 15.10
N CYS A 207 -1.92 -12.50 16.18
CA CYS A 207 -1.26 -11.27 16.64
C CYS A 207 0.10 -11.13 15.95
N LEU A 208 0.53 -9.90 15.66
CA LEU A 208 1.84 -9.65 15.04
C LEU A 208 3.00 -10.28 15.84
N THR A 209 2.91 -10.29 17.17
CA THR A 209 3.89 -10.91 18.07
C THR A 209 4.03 -12.42 17.86
N GLU A 210 2.94 -13.12 17.57
CA GLU A 210 2.93 -14.58 17.31
C GLU A 210 3.70 -14.91 16.04
N ILE A 211 3.48 -14.11 14.99
CA ILE A 211 4.14 -14.30 13.70
C ILE A 211 5.62 -13.99 13.79
N LYS A 212 5.98 -12.93 14.52
CA LYS A 212 7.38 -12.59 14.79
C LYS A 212 8.12 -13.69 15.54
N ALA A 213 7.43 -14.46 16.40
CA ALA A 213 8.03 -15.55 17.14
C ALA A 213 8.43 -16.72 16.23
N LYS A 214 7.64 -16.99 15.18
CA LYS A 214 7.90 -18.05 14.18
C LYS A 214 7.54 -17.61 12.76
N PRO A 215 8.35 -16.74 12.11
CA PRO A 215 8.04 -16.23 10.78
C PRO A 215 7.97 -17.33 9.70
N SER A 216 8.70 -18.43 9.90
CA SER A 216 8.74 -19.57 8.98
C SER A 216 7.37 -20.20 8.72
N ASP A 217 6.47 -20.18 9.71
CA ASP A 217 5.17 -20.84 9.65
C ASP A 217 4.19 -20.13 8.69
N PHE A 218 4.56 -18.94 8.22
CA PHE A 218 3.75 -18.09 7.34
C PHE A 218 4.25 -18.05 5.90
N LEU A 219 5.32 -18.81 5.60
CA LEU A 219 5.87 -18.94 4.26
C LEU A 219 5.10 -19.97 3.44
N ARG A 220 4.97 -19.71 2.13
CA ARG A 220 4.38 -20.67 1.19
C ARG A 220 5.20 -21.95 1.07
N GLU A 221 6.52 -21.82 1.15
CA GLU A 221 7.47 -22.92 1.07
C GLU A 221 8.15 -23.00 2.44
N ASN A 222 8.04 -24.15 3.10
CA ASN A 222 8.76 -24.41 4.34
C ASN A 222 10.26 -24.45 3.99
N ASN A 223 10.97 -23.38 4.34
CA ASN A 223 12.44 -23.26 4.31
C ASN A 223 13.08 -22.79 2.98
N PRO A 224 12.85 -21.54 2.53
CA PRO A 224 13.52 -21.03 1.35
C PRO A 224 14.91 -20.46 1.68
N ASP A 225 15.90 -20.77 0.84
CA ASP A 225 17.35 -20.48 1.00
C ASP A 225 17.71 -19.01 1.35
N TRP A 226 16.79 -18.07 1.14
CA TRP A 226 17.00 -16.64 1.42
C TRP A 226 16.80 -16.26 2.89
N ILE A 227 16.09 -17.06 3.70
CA ILE A 227 15.98 -16.81 5.16
C ILE A 227 17.31 -17.09 5.85
N ALA A 228 18.03 -18.12 5.41
CA ALA A 228 19.37 -18.43 5.90
C ALA A 228 20.40 -17.35 5.56
N LYS A 229 20.19 -16.59 4.47
CA LYS A 229 21.15 -15.56 4.00
C LYS A 229 21.03 -14.23 4.74
N ASN A 230 19.87 -13.89 5.30
CA ASN A 230 19.63 -12.60 5.98
C ASN A 230 19.70 -12.70 7.52
N ALA A 231 20.06 -13.86 8.08
CA ALA A 231 20.21 -14.09 9.52
C ALA A 231 21.65 -13.90 10.02
N LYS A 232 22.51 -13.19 9.28
CA LYS A 232 23.87 -12.82 9.68
C LYS A 232 24.00 -11.32 9.88
#